data_AF-A0A016QLZ8-F1
#
_entry.id   AF-A0A016QLZ8-F1
#
_cell.length_a   1.000
_cell.length_b   1.000
_cell.length_c   1.000
_cell.angle_alpha   90.00
_cell.angle_beta   90.00
_cell.angle_gamma   90.00
#
_symmetry.space_group_name_H-M   'P 1'
#
loop_
_entity.id
_entity.type
_entity.pdbx_description
1 polymer ?
#
loop_
_entity_poly.entity_id
_entity_poly.type
_entity_poly.pdbx_seq_one_letter_code
_entity_poly.pdbx_strand_id
1 'polypeptide(L)'
;MSDTRPKHHSARDVLRELFPESYRELFGESGAAEGPLTLGLYPVADGRLALVRGDQLAEFTPLDARGRSALHCDLCHYTRSRTEAALYRVVVGARRTRYVTLCLGTEACQKRAGTPALAHLADRIFPIERLYVD
;
A
#
# COMPACT_ATOMS: atom_id res chain seq x y z
N MET A 1 -35.79 3.83 38.56
CA MET A 1 -35.64 2.44 38.09
C MET A 1 -34.77 2.49 36.85
N SER A 2 -33.47 2.23 36.99
CA SER A 2 -32.51 2.40 35.90
C SER A 2 -32.52 1.18 34.98
N ASP A 3 -32.97 1.40 33.75
CA ASP A 3 -32.97 0.46 32.62
C ASP A 3 -31.54 -0.05 32.36
N THR A 4 -31.23 -1.25 32.87
CA THR A 4 -29.91 -1.89 32.70
C THR A 4 -30.05 -2.91 31.58
N ARG A 5 -30.03 -2.43 30.33
CA ARG A 5 -30.01 -3.34 29.18
C ARG A 5 -28.76 -4.21 29.23
N PRO A 6 -28.86 -5.53 28.99
CA PRO A 6 -27.70 -6.41 29.00
C PRO A 6 -26.72 -5.98 27.91
N LYS A 7 -25.52 -5.55 28.32
CA LYS A 7 -24.41 -5.32 27.40
C LYS A 7 -23.99 -6.68 26.85
N HIS A 8 -24.16 -6.89 25.55
CA HIS A 8 -23.58 -8.04 24.88
C HIS A 8 -22.07 -7.85 24.81
N HIS A 9 -21.35 -8.39 25.79
CA HIS A 9 -19.89 -8.42 25.76
C HIS A 9 -19.45 -9.46 24.73
N SER A 10 -18.66 -9.04 23.74
CA SER A 10 -18.02 -9.99 22.83
C SER A 10 -16.97 -10.79 23.61
N ALA A 11 -16.65 -12.02 23.16
CA ALA A 11 -15.57 -12.81 23.77
C ALA A 11 -14.25 -12.02 23.86
N ARG A 12 -14.03 -11.10 22.92
CA ARG A 12 -12.87 -10.21 22.88
C ARG A 12 -12.87 -9.18 24.02
N ASP A 13 -14.02 -8.62 24.37
CA ASP A 13 -14.14 -7.68 25.49
C ASP A 13 -13.93 -8.39 26.83
N VAL A 14 -14.47 -9.60 26.96
CA VAL A 14 -14.29 -10.44 28.15
C VAL A 14 -12.81 -10.81 28.34
N LEU A 15 -12.11 -11.20 27.27
CA LEU A 15 -10.68 -11.48 27.33
C LEU A 15 -9.86 -10.25 27.69
N ARG A 16 -10.21 -9.07 27.16
CA ARG A 16 -9.53 -7.81 27.51
C ARG A 16 -9.69 -7.45 29.00
N GLU A 17 -10.88 -7.65 29.56
CA GLU A 17 -11.20 -7.29 30.94
C GLU A 17 -10.66 -8.31 31.96
N LEU A 18 -10.78 -9.61 31.67
CA LEU A 18 -10.46 -10.67 32.63
C LEU A 18 -9.07 -11.27 32.46
N PHE A 19 -8.52 -11.28 31.24
CA PHE A 19 -7.26 -11.92 30.91
C PHE A 19 -6.36 -11.00 30.06
N PRO A 20 -5.95 -9.83 30.59
CA PRO A 20 -5.25 -8.81 29.83
C PRO A 20 -3.93 -9.30 29.23
N GLU A 21 -3.25 -10.25 29.86
CA GLU A 21 -2.01 -10.85 29.37
C GLU A 21 -2.26 -11.73 28.13
N SER A 22 -3.23 -12.65 28.21
CA SER A 22 -3.65 -13.48 27.08
C SER A 22 -4.27 -12.65 25.96
N TYR A 23 -4.96 -11.56 26.30
CA TYR A 23 -5.44 -10.60 25.30
C TYR A 23 -4.28 -9.92 24.56
N ARG A 24 -3.21 -9.50 25.26
CA ARG A 24 -2.02 -8.93 24.62
C ARG A 24 -1.29 -9.96 23.76
N GLU A 25 -1.22 -11.21 24.20
CA GLU A 25 -0.60 -12.30 23.45
C GLU A 25 -1.38 -12.62 22.16
N LEU A 26 -2.71 -12.65 22.24
CA LEU A 26 -3.59 -13.00 21.12
C LEU A 26 -3.90 -11.82 20.18
N PHE A 27 -3.92 -10.58 20.69
CA PHE A 27 -4.43 -9.40 19.98
C PHE A 27 -3.50 -8.17 20.02
N GLY A 28 -2.35 -8.24 20.70
CA GLY A 28 -1.40 -7.13 20.87
C GLY A 28 -1.81 -6.12 21.94
N GLU A 29 -0.88 -5.23 22.31
CA GLU A 29 -1.18 -4.08 23.17
C GLU A 29 -2.16 -3.13 22.47
N SER A 30 -3.32 -2.93 23.11
CA SER A 30 -4.26 -1.82 22.89
C SER A 30 -4.46 -1.38 21.44
N GLY A 31 -5.33 -2.06 20.69
CA GLY A 31 -6.10 -1.41 19.61
C GLY A 31 -5.32 -0.90 18.39
N ALA A 32 -4.04 -1.23 18.24
CA ALA A 32 -3.24 -0.87 17.07
C ALA A 32 -3.52 -1.74 15.82
N ALA A 33 -4.64 -2.46 15.79
CA ALA A 33 -5.07 -3.24 14.63
C ALA A 33 -5.77 -2.39 13.54
N GLU A 34 -5.97 -1.09 13.76
CA GLU A 34 -6.47 -0.14 12.74
C GLU A 34 -5.77 1.23 12.87
N GLY A 35 -4.44 1.24 13.04
CA GLY A 35 -3.68 2.40 12.58
C GLY A 35 -3.94 2.58 11.08
N PRO A 36 -4.01 3.81 10.53
CA PRO A 36 -4.21 3.98 9.10
C PRO A 36 -3.14 3.15 8.38
N LEU A 37 -3.59 2.14 7.62
CA LEU A 37 -2.70 1.23 6.92
C LEU A 37 -1.67 2.08 6.18
N THR A 38 -0.38 1.87 6.48
CA THR A 38 0.69 2.64 5.87
C THR A 38 0.52 2.60 4.36
N LEU A 39 0.20 3.73 3.75
CA LEU A 39 -0.01 3.88 2.32
C LEU A 39 1.00 4.89 1.79
N GLY A 40 1.90 4.43 0.93
CA GLY A 40 2.99 5.26 0.44
C GLY A 40 3.69 4.66 -0.77
N LEU A 41 4.20 5.52 -1.65
CA LEU A 41 5.11 5.17 -2.72
C LEU A 41 6.50 5.76 -2.40
N TYR A 42 7.52 4.92 -2.32
CA TYR A 42 8.85 5.31 -1.84
C TYR A 42 9.92 5.02 -2.89
N PRO A 43 10.88 5.93 -3.10
CA PRO A 43 12.06 5.61 -3.89
C PRO A 43 12.94 4.59 -3.16
N VAL A 44 13.57 3.71 -3.93
CA VAL A 44 14.53 2.68 -3.48
C VAL A 44 15.81 2.84 -4.32
N ALA A 45 16.83 2.03 -4.04
CA ALA A 45 18.05 1.96 -4.84
C ALA A 45 17.78 1.67 -6.33
N ASP A 46 18.73 2.07 -7.19
CA ASP A 46 18.74 1.79 -8.63
C ASP A 46 17.50 2.30 -9.40
N GLY A 47 16.90 3.39 -8.90
CA GLY A 47 15.72 4.00 -9.52
C GLY A 47 14.44 3.16 -9.37
N ARG A 48 14.44 2.16 -8.48
CA ARG A 48 13.24 1.37 -8.15
C ARG A 48 12.30 2.16 -7.26
N LEU A 49 11.02 1.75 -7.23
CA LEU A 49 10.03 2.28 -6.29
C LEU A 49 9.41 1.14 -5.48
N ALA A 50 8.95 1.43 -4.27
CA ALA A 50 8.18 0.52 -3.44
C ALA A 50 6.82 1.14 -3.12
N LEU A 51 5.74 0.46 -3.50
CA LEU A 51 4.40 0.78 -3.02
C LEU A 51 4.12 -0.07 -1.78
N VAL A 52 3.69 0.57 -0.71
CA VAL A 52 3.35 -0.08 0.55
C VAL A 52 1.87 0.17 0.83
N ARG A 53 1.14 -0.88 1.21
CA ARG A 53 -0.20 -0.80 1.77
C ARG A 53 -0.34 -1.82 2.89
N GLY A 54 -0.37 -1.34 4.13
CA GLY A 54 -0.48 -2.22 5.29
C GLY A 54 0.72 -3.16 5.38
N ASP A 55 0.46 -4.47 5.33
CA ASP A 55 1.46 -5.54 5.36
C ASP A 55 1.99 -5.94 3.98
N GLN A 56 1.48 -5.34 2.89
CA GLN A 56 1.89 -5.67 1.53
C GLN A 56 2.88 -4.64 0.97
N LEU A 57 3.91 -5.15 0.29
CA LEU A 57 4.93 -4.37 -0.40
C LEU A 57 5.04 -4.85 -1.84
N ALA A 58 5.02 -3.89 -2.78
CA ALA A 58 5.19 -4.12 -4.20
C ALA A 58 6.41 -3.34 -4.71
N GLU A 59 7.37 -4.04 -5.30
CA GLU A 59 8.55 -3.40 -5.88
C GLU A 59 8.39 -3.17 -7.39
N PHE A 60 8.71 -1.96 -7.82
CA PHE A 60 8.64 -1.49 -9.20
C PHE A 60 10.06 -1.39 -9.75
N THR A 61 10.37 -2.27 -10.70
CA THR A 61 11.64 -2.24 -11.43
C THR A 61 11.53 -1.31 -12.63
N PRO A 62 12.40 -0.29 -12.78
CA PRO A 62 12.38 0.57 -13.95
C PRO A 62 12.74 -0.21 -15.22
N LEU A 63 12.17 0.20 -16.34
CA LEU A 63 12.48 -0.31 -17.67
C LEU A 63 13.00 0.83 -18.54
N ASP A 64 13.91 0.49 -19.45
CA ASP A 64 14.41 1.43 -20.44
C ASP A 64 13.28 1.88 -21.37
N ALA A 65 13.00 3.19 -21.35
CA ALA A 65 12.00 3.78 -22.21
C ALA A 65 12.48 3.78 -23.67
N ARG A 66 12.00 2.81 -24.46
CA ARG A 66 12.23 2.76 -25.92
C ARG A 66 11.18 3.58 -26.65
N GLY A 67 11.44 4.86 -26.92
CA GLY A 67 10.53 5.70 -27.72
C GLY A 67 10.81 7.18 -27.54
N ARG A 68 10.26 8.05 -28.41
CA ARG A 68 10.45 9.53 -28.42
C ARG A 68 9.30 10.34 -27.79
N SER A 69 8.23 9.72 -27.30
CA SER A 69 7.09 10.39 -26.65
C SER A 69 7.29 10.63 -25.15
N ALA A 70 6.67 11.68 -24.60
CA ALA A 70 6.54 11.83 -23.16
C ALA A 70 5.61 10.73 -22.60
N LEU A 71 5.92 10.23 -21.41
CA LEU A 71 5.07 9.26 -20.72
C LEU A 71 4.07 10.01 -19.83
N HIS A 72 2.83 9.57 -19.81
CA HIS A 72 1.81 10.08 -18.90
C HIS A 72 1.91 9.38 -17.55
N CYS A 73 1.94 10.10 -16.43
CA CYS A 73 2.00 9.46 -15.11
C CYS A 73 0.65 8.83 -14.73
N ASP A 74 0.65 7.54 -14.36
CA ASP A 74 -0.52 6.79 -13.93
C ASP A 74 -1.00 7.13 -12.52
N LEU A 75 -0.23 7.91 -11.76
CA LEU A 75 -0.56 8.34 -10.40
C LEU A 75 -1.09 9.78 -10.36
N CYS A 76 -0.29 10.76 -10.82
CA CYS A 76 -0.68 12.17 -10.75
C CYS A 76 -1.23 12.73 -12.07
N HIS A 77 -1.23 11.95 -13.15
CA HIS A 77 -1.69 12.37 -14.48
C HIS A 77 -1.09 13.69 -14.98
N TYR A 78 0.16 13.95 -14.60
CA TYR A 78 0.83 15.20 -14.89
C TYR A 78 2.31 14.97 -15.19
N THR A 79 2.67 15.19 -16.44
CA THR A 79 4.01 15.04 -17.01
C THR A 79 4.13 15.97 -18.22
N ARG A 80 5.13 16.83 -18.24
CA ARG A 80 5.36 17.81 -19.32
C ARG A 80 6.54 17.45 -20.22
N SER A 81 7.40 16.54 -19.78
CA SER A 81 8.59 16.13 -20.53
C SER A 81 8.86 14.63 -20.41
N ARG A 82 9.75 14.14 -21.27
CA ARG A 82 10.14 12.72 -21.35
C ARG A 82 10.98 12.26 -20.15
N THR A 83 11.66 13.19 -19.50
CA THR A 83 12.56 12.93 -18.38
C THR A 83 11.84 13.01 -17.03
N GLU A 84 10.53 13.27 -17.02
CA GLU A 84 9.76 13.41 -15.78
C GLU A 84 9.21 12.09 -15.25
N ALA A 85 9.11 11.06 -16.10
CA ALA A 85 8.55 9.75 -15.75
C ALA A 85 9.29 8.60 -16.41
N ALA A 86 9.20 7.43 -15.79
CA ALA A 86 9.73 6.17 -16.30
C ALA A 86 8.65 5.10 -16.36
N LEU A 87 8.87 4.08 -17.20
CA LEU A 87 8.06 2.87 -17.23
C LEU A 87 8.60 1.91 -16.17
N TYR A 88 7.70 1.37 -15.36
CA TYR A 88 8.01 0.42 -14.32
C TYR A 88 7.28 -0.89 -14.54
N ARG A 89 7.95 -1.98 -14.18
CA ARG A 89 7.41 -3.33 -14.10
C ARG A 89 7.23 -3.73 -12.64
N VAL A 90 6.07 -4.29 -12.32
CA VAL A 90 5.81 -4.90 -11.01
C VAL A 90 5.25 -6.31 -11.20
N VAL A 91 5.83 -7.28 -10.50
CA VAL A 91 5.37 -8.68 -10.50
C VAL A 91 4.35 -8.83 -9.39
N VAL A 92 3.11 -9.17 -9.75
CA VAL A 92 1.98 -9.29 -8.81
C VAL A 92 1.55 -10.73 -8.58
N GLY A 93 2.13 -11.67 -9.33
CA GLY A 93 1.89 -13.11 -9.21
C GLY A 93 2.69 -13.91 -10.22
N ALA A 94 2.65 -15.25 -10.13
CA ALA A 94 3.66 -16.12 -10.75
C ALA A 94 3.75 -15.95 -12.27
N ARG A 95 2.65 -15.57 -12.90
CA ARG A 95 2.55 -15.26 -14.34
C ARG A 95 1.88 -13.92 -14.60
N ARG A 96 1.83 -13.04 -13.60
CA ARG A 96 1.12 -11.76 -13.67
C ARG A 96 2.08 -10.63 -13.39
N THR A 97 2.27 -9.81 -14.43
CA THR A 97 3.09 -8.61 -14.38
C THR A 97 2.22 -7.43 -14.77
N ARG A 98 2.36 -6.31 -14.07
CA ARG A 98 1.76 -5.03 -14.44
C ARG A 98 2.86 -4.07 -14.85
N TYR A 99 2.50 -3.16 -15.74
CA TYR A 99 3.35 -2.06 -16.19
C TYR A 99 2.64 -0.76 -15.85
N VAL A 100 3.37 0.17 -15.26
CA VAL A 100 2.86 1.50 -14.91
C VAL A 100 3.90 2.55 -15.24
N THR A 101 3.44 3.76 -15.55
CA THR A 101 4.31 4.91 -15.77
C THR A 101 4.22 5.84 -14.56
N LEU A 102 5.35 6.07 -13.89
CA LEU A 102 5.40 6.88 -12.66
C LEU A 102 6.46 7.97 -12.78
N CYS A 103 6.18 9.11 -12.15
CA CYS A 103 7.14 10.21 -12.11
C CYS A 103 8.42 9.80 -11.38
N LEU A 104 9.57 10.29 -11.85
CA LEU A 104 10.86 10.15 -11.16
C LEU A 104 10.88 10.95 -9.85
N GLY A 105 10.18 12.09 -9.80
CA GLY A 105 9.98 12.90 -8.59
C GLY A 105 8.84 12.37 -7.72
N THR A 106 9.04 11.23 -7.05
CA THR A 106 8.01 10.47 -6.32
C THR A 106 7.28 11.28 -5.25
N GLU A 107 7.99 12.08 -4.45
CA GLU A 107 7.39 12.87 -3.38
C GLU A 107 6.44 13.95 -3.94
N ALA A 108 6.91 14.73 -4.90
CA ALA A 108 6.10 15.76 -5.56
C ALA A 108 4.92 15.14 -6.32
N CYS A 109 5.11 13.97 -6.93
CA CYS A 109 4.05 13.21 -7.60
C CYS A 109 2.93 12.82 -6.63
N GLN A 110 3.28 12.28 -5.46
CA GLN A 110 2.31 11.91 -4.43
C GLN A 110 1.57 13.12 -3.87
N LYS A 111 2.26 14.25 -3.62
CA LYS A 111 1.62 15.49 -3.18
C LYS A 111 0.59 16.00 -4.19
N ARG A 112 0.89 15.90 -5.50
CA ARG A 112 -0.05 16.28 -6.57
C ARG A 112 -1.24 15.32 -6.69
N ALA A 113 -0.99 14.01 -6.57
CA ALA A 113 -2.01 12.98 -6.76
C ALA A 113 -2.96 12.87 -5.56
N GLY A 114 -2.43 13.04 -4.35
CA GLY A 114 -3.15 12.85 -3.10
C GLY A 114 -3.37 11.38 -2.73
N THR A 115 -3.83 11.17 -1.50
CA THR A 115 -4.10 9.84 -0.94
C THR A 115 -5.09 9.00 -1.76
N PRO A 116 -6.20 9.56 -2.31
CA PRO A 116 -7.16 8.76 -3.07
C PRO A 116 -6.56 8.13 -4.33
N ALA A 117 -5.75 8.88 -5.09
CA ALA A 117 -5.10 8.36 -6.28
C ALA A 117 -4.06 7.29 -5.95
N LEU A 118 -3.35 7.47 -4.82
CA LEU A 118 -2.40 6.47 -4.32
C LEU A 118 -3.11 5.19 -3.86
N ALA A 119 -4.26 5.30 -3.21
CA ALA A 119 -5.10 4.16 -2.82
C ALA A 119 -5.59 3.41 -4.06
N HIS A 120 -6.07 4.12 -5.08
CA HIS A 120 -6.49 3.52 -6.34
C HIS A 120 -5.33 2.83 -7.10
N LEU A 121 -4.11 3.40 -7.06
CA LEU A 121 -2.93 2.71 -7.55
C LEU A 121 -2.69 1.40 -6.77
N ALA A 122 -2.80 1.44 -5.44
CA ALA A 122 -2.64 0.26 -4.59
C ALA A 122 -3.69 -0.82 -4.88
N ASP A 123 -4.94 -0.46 -5.12
CA ASP A 123 -6.01 -1.41 -5.50
C ASP A 123 -5.74 -2.13 -6.82
N ARG A 124 -5.00 -1.51 -7.74
CA ARG A 124 -4.63 -2.14 -9.02
C ARG A 124 -3.46 -3.11 -8.92
N ILE A 125 -2.63 -2.97 -7.89
CA ILE A 125 -1.38 -3.72 -7.71
C ILE A 125 -1.56 -4.85 -6.70
N PHE A 126 -2.27 -4.58 -5.61
CA PHE A 126 -2.53 -5.53 -4.55
C PHE A 126 -3.88 -6.25 -4.74
N PRO A 127 -4.04 -7.48 -4.20
CA PRO A 127 -3.04 -8.24 -3.45
C PRO A 127 -1.97 -8.85 -4.36
N ILE A 128 -0.72 -8.86 -3.88
CA ILE A 128 0.35 -9.63 -4.50
C ILE A 128 0.23 -11.09 -4.04
N GLU A 129 0.22 -12.02 -4.99
CA GLU A 129 0.33 -13.45 -4.67
C GLU A 129 1.70 -13.72 -4.05
N ARG A 130 1.73 -14.45 -2.93
CA ARG A 130 3.00 -14.88 -2.33
C ARG A 130 3.68 -15.85 -3.29
N LEU A 131 4.75 -15.39 -3.93
CA LEU A 131 5.50 -16.15 -4.94
C LEU A 131 6.37 -17.26 -4.34
N TYR A 132 6.54 -17.27 -3.02
CA TYR A 132 7.27 -18.29 -2.28
C TYR A 132 6.58 -18.54 -0.93
N VAL A 133 5.91 -19.69 -0.84
CA VAL A 133 5.68 -20.41 0.41
C VAL A 133 6.08 -21.84 0.11
N ASP A 134 7.35 -22.16 0.39
CA ASP A 134 7.80 -23.51 0.71
C ASP A 134 8.26 -23.49 2.17
#